data_AF-A0A9E2VTT7-F1
#
_entry.id   AF-A0A9E2VTT7-F1
#
_cell.length_a   1.000
_cell.length_b   1.000
_cell.length_c   1.000
_cell.angle_alpha   90.00
_cell.angle_beta   90.00
_cell.angle_gamma   90.00
#
_symmetry.space_group_name_H-M   'P 1'
#
loop_
_entity.id
_entity.type
_entity.pdbx_description
1 polymer ?
#
loop_
_entity_poly.entity_id
_entity_poly.type
_entity_poly.pdbx_seq_one_letter_code
_entity_poly.pdbx_strand_id
1 'polypeptide(L)'
;STPTIVGAPKERYDILYGDSGYRHFVAKWANRRQQAYVGANDGLLHAFNVGYYHRGDDPSTSSVLEHGWYTTNQADNSTGTGLGQEVWGFVPYHLLPQLKWYTQTNYTHISYVDLKPKVTDVHIFTQEAACGGGTTPTAAGCIHPDGWGTILIAGLRFGGSCGSCSAVSSGNKGGPALKVVADFNGNGNTTDVNDTRYFYSAYVVLDVTDPDATPTVLAVYSSSDLGLTTSYPTVARMNLSTDGTTTHTNSKWFMVFGSGVTGYDGGAAAAAQLFAMELGTPLGTAPTVTKMPVGSYSSFMADPITLDRDLDFRSDAVFVGRTIDPTSRGIGYWTGKMYQLTMGRCSAAPCSTSTWGVASGGSRVPTEMLDTFNMTAGLTYLGPVTSSPTVTLDDTGEVWVFFGTGRFLSTADKSDTSTQYLLGIKDSVLRP
;
A
#
# COMPACT_ATOMS: atom_id res chain seq x y z
N SER A 1 -0.92 -7.39 -12.90
CA SER A 1 -1.52 -6.88 -11.65
C SER A 1 -3.04 -6.99 -11.68
N THR A 2 -3.68 -7.09 -10.51
CA THR A 2 -5.14 -6.97 -10.38
C THR A 2 -5.55 -5.51 -10.62
N PRO A 3 -6.50 -5.21 -11.54
CA PRO A 3 -6.94 -3.84 -11.80
C PRO A 3 -7.63 -3.24 -10.57
N THR A 4 -7.43 -1.94 -10.34
CA THR A 4 -8.13 -1.17 -9.30
C THR A 4 -8.98 -0.09 -9.95
N ILE A 5 -10.30 -0.16 -9.75
CA ILE A 5 -11.25 0.83 -10.28
C ILE A 5 -11.51 1.92 -9.23
N VAL A 6 -11.30 3.17 -9.64
CA VAL A 6 -11.56 4.37 -8.85
C VAL A 6 -12.72 5.12 -9.47
N GLY A 7 -13.83 5.18 -8.72
CA GLY A 7 -15.01 5.99 -9.02
C GLY A 7 -15.31 6.89 -7.83
N ALA A 8 -16.57 7.20 -7.55
CA ALA A 8 -16.98 8.02 -6.40
C ALA A 8 -16.24 7.67 -5.09
N PRO A 9 -15.89 8.65 -4.23
CA PRO A 9 -15.24 8.41 -2.93
C PRO A 9 -15.94 7.32 -2.11
N LYS A 10 -15.17 6.36 -1.59
CA LYS A 10 -15.72 5.09 -1.03
C LYS A 10 -15.62 4.96 0.49
N GLU A 11 -14.74 5.72 1.15
CA GLU A 11 -14.47 5.52 2.58
C GLU A 11 -15.63 5.97 3.48
N ARG A 12 -16.48 6.87 3.00
CA ARG A 12 -17.68 7.39 3.70
C ARG A 12 -17.42 7.85 5.14
N TYR A 13 -16.30 8.54 5.37
CA TYR A 13 -15.97 9.16 6.67
C TYR A 13 -17.05 10.18 7.14
N ASP A 14 -17.85 10.70 6.21
CA ASP A 14 -19.03 11.53 6.49
C ASP A 14 -20.12 10.77 7.26
N ILE A 15 -20.29 9.46 6.98
CA ILE A 15 -21.25 8.60 7.69
C ILE A 15 -20.58 7.98 8.92
N LEU A 16 -19.36 7.45 8.77
CA LEU A 16 -18.71 6.67 9.81
C LEU A 16 -18.30 7.54 11.01
N TYR A 17 -17.79 8.75 10.76
CA TYR A 17 -17.25 9.64 11.78
C TYR A 17 -17.96 11.00 11.87
N GLY A 18 -18.90 11.29 10.96
CA GLY A 18 -19.58 12.59 10.90
C GLY A 18 -18.74 13.71 10.29
N ASP A 19 -17.78 13.39 9.43
CA ASP A 19 -16.87 14.36 8.83
C ASP A 19 -17.56 15.24 7.77
N SER A 20 -17.75 16.52 8.08
CA SER A 20 -18.42 17.45 7.18
C SER A 20 -17.58 17.83 5.96
N GLY A 21 -16.26 17.88 6.09
CA GLY A 21 -15.36 18.18 4.97
C GLY A 21 -15.33 17.02 3.98
N TYR A 22 -15.31 15.79 4.48
CA TYR A 22 -15.41 14.60 3.63
C TYR A 22 -16.75 14.53 2.88
N ARG A 23 -17.84 14.99 3.51
CA ARG A 23 -19.14 15.10 2.82
C ARG A 23 -19.07 16.06 1.64
N HIS A 24 -18.36 17.17 1.75
CA HIS A 24 -18.15 18.10 0.63
C HIS A 24 -17.31 17.45 -0.48
N PHE A 25 -16.28 16.69 -0.11
CA PHE A 25 -15.48 15.89 -1.04
C PHE A 25 -16.31 14.85 -1.80
N VAL A 26 -17.15 14.09 -1.11
CA VAL A 26 -18.09 13.14 -1.72
C VAL A 26 -19.03 13.87 -2.67
N ALA A 27 -19.61 15.00 -2.26
CA ALA A 27 -20.54 15.74 -3.10
C ALA A 27 -19.88 16.28 -4.38
N LYS A 28 -18.63 16.75 -4.29
CA LYS A 28 -17.83 17.21 -5.44
C LYS A 28 -17.55 16.07 -6.43
N TRP A 29 -17.15 14.90 -5.92
CA TRP A 29 -16.65 13.79 -6.73
C TRP A 29 -17.62 12.61 -6.88
N ALA A 30 -18.90 12.79 -6.50
CA ALA A 30 -19.93 11.75 -6.55
C ALA A 30 -20.10 11.14 -7.95
N ASN A 31 -20.00 11.96 -8.99
CA ASN A 31 -20.16 11.56 -10.39
C ASN A 31 -18.84 11.65 -11.16
N ARG A 32 -17.69 11.51 -10.49
CA ARG A 32 -16.39 11.54 -11.18
C ARG A 32 -16.27 10.37 -12.16
N ARG A 33 -15.57 10.61 -13.28
CA ARG A 33 -15.27 9.55 -14.25
C ARG A 33 -14.54 8.41 -13.57
N GLN A 34 -14.96 7.18 -13.86
CA GLN A 34 -14.29 6.02 -13.34
C GLN A 34 -13.02 5.75 -14.15
N GLN A 35 -11.92 5.44 -13.45
CA GLN A 35 -10.67 5.00 -14.06
C GLN A 35 -10.25 3.64 -13.51
N ALA A 36 -9.70 2.80 -14.38
CA ALA A 36 -9.08 1.54 -14.02
C ALA A 36 -7.56 1.71 -14.07
N TYR A 37 -6.91 1.49 -12.93
CA TYR A 37 -5.45 1.50 -12.83
C TYR A 37 -4.92 0.08 -12.83
N VAL A 38 -3.96 -0.19 -13.72
CA VAL A 38 -3.42 -1.53 -13.95
C VAL A 38 -1.90 -1.46 -13.96
N GLY A 39 -1.28 -2.13 -13.01
CA GLY A 39 0.15 -2.44 -13.10
C GLY A 39 0.39 -3.47 -14.20
N ALA A 40 1.19 -3.10 -15.19
CA ALA A 40 1.51 -3.96 -16.30
C ALA A 40 2.94 -4.50 -16.20
N ASN A 41 3.09 -5.65 -16.82
CA ASN A 41 4.36 -6.35 -16.81
C ASN A 41 5.42 -5.62 -17.64
N ASP A 42 5.03 -4.78 -18.58
CA ASP A 42 5.88 -3.99 -19.49
C ASP A 42 6.70 -2.89 -18.80
N GLY A 43 6.49 -2.63 -17.51
CA GLY A 43 7.21 -1.57 -16.79
C GLY A 43 6.33 -0.49 -16.17
N LEU A 44 5.07 -0.40 -16.60
CA LEU A 44 4.27 0.80 -16.43
C LEU A 44 3.02 0.57 -15.57
N LEU A 45 2.57 1.65 -14.97
CA LEU A 45 1.21 1.78 -14.46
C LEU A 45 0.35 2.43 -15.54
N HIS A 46 -0.68 1.75 -16.00
CA HIS A 46 -1.60 2.28 -17.00
C HIS A 46 -2.91 2.72 -16.35
N ALA A 47 -3.49 3.79 -16.88
CA ALA A 47 -4.83 4.23 -16.55
C ALA A 47 -5.73 4.11 -17.78
N PHE A 48 -6.84 3.39 -17.62
CA PHE A 48 -7.85 3.22 -18.65
C PHE A 48 -9.13 3.92 -18.24
N ASN A 49 -9.78 4.55 -19.21
CA ASN A 49 -11.08 5.15 -19.02
C ASN A 49 -12.15 4.07 -18.87
N VAL A 50 -12.85 4.03 -17.74
CA VAL A 50 -14.02 3.16 -17.54
C VAL A 50 -15.32 3.90 -17.91
N GLY A 51 -15.32 5.23 -17.87
CA GLY A 51 -16.47 6.07 -18.20
C GLY A 51 -17.24 6.59 -16.98
N TYR A 52 -18.33 7.30 -17.23
CA TYR A 52 -19.24 7.77 -16.19
C TYR A 52 -20.32 6.74 -15.95
N TYR A 53 -20.47 6.32 -14.69
CA TYR A 53 -21.45 5.30 -14.32
C TYR A 53 -22.82 5.93 -14.08
N HIS A 54 -23.83 5.35 -14.70
CA HIS A 54 -25.24 5.67 -14.49
C HIS A 54 -25.94 4.49 -13.84
N ARG A 55 -26.71 4.76 -12.79
CA ARG A 55 -27.50 3.74 -12.10
C ARG A 55 -28.81 3.51 -12.84
N GLY A 56 -29.17 2.24 -13.05
CA GLY A 56 -30.44 1.85 -13.65
C GLY A 56 -30.30 1.42 -15.10
N ASP A 57 -31.44 1.41 -15.79
CA ASP A 57 -31.58 0.96 -17.17
C ASP A 57 -30.99 1.98 -18.16
N ASP A 58 -30.39 1.51 -19.26
CA ASP A 58 -29.88 2.41 -20.30
C ASP A 58 -31.04 2.82 -21.22
N PRO A 59 -31.36 4.13 -21.30
CA PRO A 59 -32.49 4.61 -22.09
C PRO A 59 -32.31 4.38 -23.60
N SER A 60 -31.10 4.05 -24.06
CA SER A 60 -30.80 3.76 -25.47
C SER A 60 -31.02 2.30 -25.87
N THR A 61 -31.15 1.37 -24.91
CA THR A 61 -31.27 -0.07 -25.14
C THR A 61 -32.62 -0.61 -24.65
N SER A 62 -33.73 -0.08 -25.19
CA SER A 62 -35.11 -0.45 -24.80
C SER A 62 -35.48 -1.95 -24.82
N SER A 63 -34.64 -2.82 -25.39
CA SER A 63 -34.85 -4.28 -25.46
C SER A 63 -34.01 -5.09 -24.47
N VAL A 64 -33.11 -4.45 -23.73
CA VAL A 64 -32.24 -5.09 -22.73
C VAL A 64 -32.46 -4.36 -21.42
N LEU A 65 -32.63 -5.09 -20.32
CA LEU A 65 -32.73 -4.49 -19.00
C LEU A 65 -31.33 -4.46 -18.38
N GLU A 66 -30.78 -3.28 -18.20
CA GLU A 66 -29.54 -3.05 -17.46
C GLU A 66 -29.81 -2.61 -16.00
N HIS A 67 -28.83 -2.88 -15.13
CA HIS A 67 -28.84 -2.38 -13.75
C HIS A 67 -27.81 -1.26 -13.52
N GLY A 68 -27.08 -0.89 -14.57
CA GLY A 68 -26.18 0.24 -14.65
C GLY A 68 -25.44 0.24 -15.98
N TRP A 69 -25.07 1.42 -16.45
CA TRP A 69 -24.44 1.61 -17.76
C TRP A 69 -23.38 2.70 -17.70
N TYR A 70 -22.56 2.81 -18.76
CA TYR A 70 -21.40 3.69 -18.81
C TYR A 70 -21.42 4.59 -20.04
N THR A 71 -20.97 5.83 -19.86
CA THR A 71 -20.82 6.80 -20.95
C THR A 71 -19.41 7.37 -21.08
N THR A 72 -19.03 7.81 -22.28
CA THR A 72 -17.72 8.42 -22.57
C THR A 72 -17.57 9.84 -22.00
N ASN A 73 -18.67 10.57 -21.81
CA ASN A 73 -18.73 11.81 -21.03
C ASN A 73 -19.86 11.77 -20.00
N GLN A 74 -20.02 12.82 -19.18
CA GLN A 74 -20.99 12.82 -18.07
C GLN A 74 -22.45 12.72 -18.54
N ALA A 75 -22.79 13.24 -19.72
CA ALA A 75 -24.15 13.27 -20.23
C ALA A 75 -24.48 12.07 -21.13
N ASP A 76 -23.57 11.69 -22.03
CA ASP A 76 -23.82 10.72 -23.10
C ASP A 76 -22.51 10.19 -23.75
N ASN A 77 -22.67 9.55 -24.93
CA ASN A 77 -21.58 9.02 -25.75
C ASN A 77 -21.18 9.93 -26.93
N SER A 78 -21.59 11.20 -26.95
CA SER A 78 -21.34 12.12 -28.08
C SER A 78 -19.92 12.66 -28.15
N THR A 79 -19.25 12.75 -27.01
CA THR A 79 -17.89 13.27 -26.84
C THR A 79 -17.14 12.52 -25.72
N GLY A 80 -15.87 12.84 -25.52
CA GLY A 80 -15.05 12.29 -24.44
C GLY A 80 -14.18 11.13 -24.88
N THR A 81 -13.36 10.66 -23.94
CA THR A 81 -12.44 9.53 -24.15
C THR A 81 -13.23 8.23 -24.33
N GLY A 82 -12.83 7.37 -25.25
CA GLY A 82 -13.49 6.09 -25.47
C GLY A 82 -13.48 5.19 -24.22
N LEU A 83 -14.50 4.35 -24.04
CA LEU A 83 -14.49 3.35 -22.98
C LEU A 83 -13.37 2.33 -23.25
N GLY A 84 -12.59 2.00 -22.22
CA GLY A 84 -11.41 1.14 -22.31
C GLY A 84 -10.17 1.79 -22.96
N GLN A 85 -10.26 3.04 -23.41
CA GLN A 85 -9.12 3.76 -23.97
C GLN A 85 -8.11 4.10 -22.87
N GLU A 86 -6.83 3.90 -23.16
CA GLU A 86 -5.74 4.34 -22.29
C GLU A 86 -5.68 5.87 -22.24
N VAL A 87 -5.67 6.42 -21.02
CA VAL A 87 -5.64 7.86 -20.75
C VAL A 87 -4.21 8.32 -20.52
N TRP A 88 -3.44 7.56 -19.74
CA TRP A 88 -2.03 7.82 -19.49
C TRP A 88 -1.30 6.55 -19.02
N GLY A 89 0.03 6.56 -19.18
CA GLY A 89 0.95 5.57 -18.63
C GLY A 89 2.01 6.25 -17.77
N PHE A 90 2.32 5.66 -16.62
CA PHE A 90 3.33 6.16 -15.69
C PHE A 90 4.50 5.19 -15.58
N VAL A 91 5.71 5.71 -15.79
CA VAL A 91 6.97 4.97 -15.62
C VAL A 91 7.62 5.39 -14.31
N PRO A 92 7.75 4.48 -13.32
CA PRO A 92 8.46 4.81 -12.09
C PRO A 92 9.94 5.13 -12.35
N TYR A 93 10.44 6.25 -11.80
CA TYR A 93 11.85 6.65 -11.90
C TYR A 93 12.81 5.50 -11.51
N HIS A 94 12.45 4.72 -10.50
CA HIS A 94 13.22 3.60 -9.98
C HIS A 94 13.32 2.39 -10.94
N LEU A 95 12.50 2.35 -11.99
CA LEU A 95 12.53 1.31 -13.02
C LEU A 95 13.19 1.77 -14.33
N LEU A 96 13.40 3.07 -14.54
CA LEU A 96 13.94 3.60 -15.81
C LEU A 96 15.21 2.87 -16.30
N PRO A 97 16.23 2.61 -15.46
CA PRO A 97 17.44 1.96 -15.95
C PRO A 97 17.26 0.48 -16.32
N GLN A 98 16.14 -0.13 -15.91
CA GLN A 98 15.79 -1.53 -16.16
C GLN A 98 15.00 -1.71 -17.45
N LEU A 99 14.34 -0.66 -17.95
CA LEU A 99 13.55 -0.74 -19.19
C LEU A 99 14.41 -1.05 -20.42
N LYS A 100 15.70 -0.70 -20.41
CA LYS A 100 16.63 -1.05 -21.49
C LYS A 100 16.80 -2.57 -21.66
N TRP A 101 16.47 -3.37 -20.65
CA TRP A 101 16.59 -4.84 -20.75
C TRP A 101 15.58 -5.43 -21.73
N TYR A 102 14.46 -4.77 -21.98
CA TYR A 102 13.48 -5.17 -23.00
C TYR A 102 14.06 -5.23 -24.41
N THR A 103 15.13 -4.48 -24.69
CA THR A 103 15.75 -4.46 -26.02
C THR A 103 16.82 -5.54 -26.19
N GLN A 104 17.13 -6.32 -25.15
CA GLN A 104 18.16 -7.34 -25.18
C GLN A 104 17.61 -8.67 -25.72
N THR A 105 18.32 -9.29 -26.66
CA THR A 105 17.91 -10.54 -27.30
C THR A 105 17.97 -11.77 -26.37
N ASN A 106 18.74 -11.68 -25.27
CA ASN A 106 18.87 -12.70 -24.24
C ASN A 106 18.06 -12.35 -22.96
N TYR A 107 17.06 -11.49 -23.07
CA TYR A 107 16.23 -11.06 -21.94
C TYR A 107 15.49 -12.25 -21.31
N THR A 108 15.74 -12.48 -20.01
CA THR A 108 14.89 -13.32 -19.17
C THR A 108 13.92 -12.40 -18.44
N HIS A 109 12.62 -12.69 -18.58
CA HIS A 109 11.58 -11.79 -18.09
C HIS A 109 11.71 -11.52 -16.58
N ILE A 110 11.75 -10.25 -16.19
CA ILE A 110 11.64 -9.79 -14.80
C ILE A 110 10.33 -9.00 -14.63
N SER A 111 9.65 -9.16 -13.50
CA SER A 111 8.46 -8.36 -13.21
C SER A 111 8.83 -6.88 -13.08
N TYR A 112 7.86 -5.97 -13.29
CA TYR A 112 8.06 -4.53 -13.10
C TYR A 112 7.01 -3.90 -12.18
N VAL A 113 5.91 -3.33 -12.68
CA VAL A 113 4.83 -2.79 -11.84
C VAL A 113 3.74 -3.84 -11.76
N ASP A 114 3.76 -4.69 -10.73
CA ASP A 114 2.78 -5.79 -10.62
C ASP A 114 1.97 -5.78 -9.32
N LEU A 115 2.28 -4.93 -8.35
CA LEU A 115 1.48 -4.86 -7.14
C LEU A 115 0.10 -4.29 -7.51
N LYS A 116 -0.96 -4.83 -6.92
CA LYS A 116 -2.28 -4.22 -6.99
C LYS A 116 -2.16 -2.78 -6.47
N PRO A 117 -2.63 -1.75 -7.20
CA PRO A 117 -2.62 -0.39 -6.67
C PRO A 117 -3.55 -0.27 -5.46
N LYS A 118 -3.05 0.28 -4.34
CA LYS A 118 -3.86 0.65 -3.17
C LYS A 118 -4.39 2.05 -3.38
N VAL A 119 -5.71 2.19 -3.36
CA VAL A 119 -6.39 3.49 -3.44
C VAL A 119 -7.08 3.76 -2.11
N THR A 120 -7.01 5.00 -1.65
CA THR A 120 -7.69 5.46 -0.43
C THR A 120 -7.92 6.97 -0.50
N ASP A 121 -8.95 7.43 0.18
CA ASP A 121 -9.18 8.85 0.39
C ASP A 121 -8.45 9.31 1.67
N VAL A 122 -7.79 10.46 1.62
CA VAL A 122 -6.92 11.00 2.69
C VAL A 122 -7.06 12.52 2.81
N HIS A 123 -6.85 13.04 4.01
CA HIS A 123 -6.82 14.48 4.28
C HIS A 123 -5.36 14.94 4.47
N ILE A 124 -4.67 15.20 3.36
CA ILE A 124 -3.27 15.64 3.34
C ILE A 124 -3.03 16.85 2.44
N PHE A 125 -4.06 17.33 1.75
CA PHE A 125 -3.94 18.36 0.74
C PHE A 125 -4.21 19.74 1.33
N THR A 126 -3.61 20.76 0.70
CA THR A 126 -4.02 22.15 0.95
C THR A 126 -5.20 22.44 0.03
N GLN A 127 -6.32 22.87 0.60
CA GLN A 127 -7.49 23.22 -0.18
C GLN A 127 -7.19 24.35 -1.19
N GLU A 128 -7.64 24.19 -2.44
CA GLU A 128 -7.56 25.27 -3.42
C GLU A 128 -8.51 26.42 -3.07
N ALA A 129 -8.10 27.65 -3.39
CA ALA A 129 -8.94 28.84 -3.19
C ALA A 129 -10.30 28.74 -3.92
N ALA A 130 -10.34 28.03 -5.06
CA ALA A 130 -11.55 27.81 -5.85
C ALA A 130 -12.64 26.99 -5.13
N CYS A 131 -12.29 26.25 -4.07
CA CYS A 131 -13.26 25.50 -3.27
C CYS A 131 -14.16 26.41 -2.42
N GLY A 132 -13.73 27.62 -2.09
CA GLY A 132 -14.41 28.46 -1.10
C GLY A 132 -14.39 27.83 0.31
N GLY A 133 -15.13 28.40 1.25
CA GLY A 133 -15.23 27.87 2.63
C GLY A 133 -16.60 27.25 2.92
N GLY A 134 -16.62 26.01 3.41
CA GLY A 134 -17.78 25.43 4.11
C GLY A 134 -19.06 25.23 3.29
N THR A 135 -18.97 25.13 1.96
CA THR A 135 -20.13 24.88 1.07
C THR A 135 -19.83 23.70 0.14
N THR A 136 -20.87 23.11 -0.47
CA THR A 136 -20.71 22.06 -1.48
C THR A 136 -19.97 22.61 -2.71
N PRO A 137 -18.70 22.26 -2.93
CA PRO A 137 -17.90 22.89 -3.95
C PRO A 137 -18.22 22.29 -5.31
N THR A 138 -18.62 23.13 -6.26
CA THR A 138 -18.92 22.72 -7.64
C THR A 138 -17.92 23.30 -8.65
N ALA A 139 -17.11 24.28 -8.25
CA ALA A 139 -16.15 24.95 -9.12
C ALA A 139 -15.15 23.95 -9.72
N ALA A 140 -14.85 24.09 -11.01
CA ALA A 140 -13.93 23.19 -11.73
C ALA A 140 -12.52 23.17 -11.09
N GLY A 141 -12.01 24.32 -10.65
CA GLY A 141 -10.70 24.43 -10.00
C GLY A 141 -10.64 23.97 -8.55
N CYS A 142 -11.74 23.48 -7.97
CA CYS A 142 -11.74 22.87 -6.65
C CYS A 142 -11.51 21.37 -6.77
N ILE A 143 -10.30 20.91 -6.45
CA ILE A 143 -9.91 19.49 -6.57
C ILE A 143 -9.97 18.83 -5.19
N HIS A 144 -9.44 19.52 -4.18
CA HIS A 144 -9.26 19.03 -2.82
C HIS A 144 -10.10 19.83 -1.80
N PRO A 145 -11.44 19.79 -1.87
CA PRO A 145 -12.28 20.49 -0.91
C PRO A 145 -12.00 20.05 0.52
N ASP A 146 -11.89 21.02 1.42
CA ASP A 146 -11.51 20.83 2.82
C ASP A 146 -10.23 20.01 3.00
N GLY A 147 -9.32 19.96 2.01
CA GLY A 147 -8.04 19.23 2.09
C GLY A 147 -8.12 17.72 1.82
N TRP A 148 -9.28 17.22 1.39
CA TRP A 148 -9.51 15.82 1.04
C TRP A 148 -9.13 15.50 -0.40
N GLY A 149 -8.54 14.33 -0.62
CA GLY A 149 -8.22 13.82 -1.96
C GLY A 149 -8.12 12.30 -2.01
N THR A 150 -8.08 11.74 -3.22
CA THR A 150 -7.86 10.32 -3.47
C THR A 150 -6.43 10.09 -3.92
N ILE A 151 -5.69 9.26 -3.19
CA ILE A 151 -4.34 8.85 -3.56
C ILE A 151 -4.31 7.41 -4.08
N LEU A 152 -3.32 7.13 -4.93
CA LEU A 152 -2.96 5.79 -5.40
C LEU A 152 -1.53 5.47 -4.96
N ILE A 153 -1.35 4.35 -4.27
CA ILE A 153 -0.06 3.81 -3.88
C ILE A 153 0.24 2.60 -4.77
N ALA A 154 1.28 2.71 -5.58
CA ALA A 154 1.76 1.65 -6.46
C ALA A 154 3.07 1.05 -5.92
N GLY A 155 3.17 -0.27 -5.93
CA GLY A 155 4.39 -1.02 -5.67
C GLY A 155 4.82 -1.83 -6.88
N LEU A 156 6.07 -2.25 -6.89
CA LEU A 156 6.66 -3.03 -7.98
C LEU A 156 6.46 -4.54 -7.78
N ARG A 157 5.99 -4.96 -6.61
CA ARG A 157 5.85 -6.37 -6.23
C ARG A 157 7.19 -7.08 -6.35
N PHE A 158 7.38 -7.91 -7.37
CA PHE A 158 8.66 -8.59 -7.64
C PHE A 158 9.59 -7.78 -8.55
N GLY A 159 9.17 -6.61 -9.04
CA GLY A 159 10.00 -5.79 -9.89
C GLY A 159 11.04 -4.98 -9.13
N GLY A 160 12.07 -4.57 -9.87
CA GLY A 160 13.16 -3.79 -9.31
C GLY A 160 14.33 -4.62 -8.79
N SER A 161 15.19 -3.96 -8.02
CA SER A 161 16.32 -4.55 -7.30
C SER A 161 16.23 -4.23 -5.82
N CYS A 162 16.99 -4.89 -4.96
CA CYS A 162 17.03 -4.54 -3.54
C CYS A 162 18.43 -4.76 -2.94
N GLY A 163 18.71 -4.13 -1.79
CA GLY A 163 20.04 -4.20 -1.16
C GLY A 163 20.46 -5.62 -0.79
N SER A 164 19.50 -6.45 -0.35
CA SER A 164 19.74 -7.83 0.07
C SER A 164 19.34 -8.88 -0.97
N CYS A 165 19.02 -8.47 -2.19
CA CYS A 165 18.43 -9.37 -3.20
C CYS A 165 19.38 -10.48 -3.67
N SER A 166 20.68 -10.20 -3.71
CA SER A 166 21.72 -11.17 -4.10
C SER A 166 22.13 -12.13 -2.97
N ALA A 167 21.72 -11.85 -1.73
CA ALA A 167 22.09 -12.59 -0.54
C ALA A 167 21.19 -13.81 -0.26
N VAL A 168 20.14 -14.02 -1.06
CA VAL A 168 19.29 -15.22 -0.94
C VAL A 168 20.15 -16.47 -1.20
N SER A 169 20.11 -17.42 -0.27
CA SER A 169 21.00 -18.58 -0.20
C SER A 169 20.67 -19.67 -1.23
N SER A 170 19.43 -19.74 -1.69
CA SER A 170 18.94 -20.76 -2.63
C SER A 170 17.85 -20.20 -3.55
N GLY A 171 17.66 -20.84 -4.71
CA GLY A 171 16.61 -20.47 -5.66
C GLY A 171 16.94 -19.28 -6.57
N ASN A 172 15.90 -18.65 -7.13
CA ASN A 172 16.01 -17.53 -8.06
C ASN A 172 16.24 -16.22 -7.29
N LYS A 173 17.51 -15.84 -7.20
CA LYS A 173 17.96 -14.63 -6.51
C LYS A 173 17.31 -13.38 -7.12
N GLY A 174 17.09 -12.38 -6.28
CA GLY A 174 16.69 -11.06 -6.76
C GLY A 174 17.84 -10.35 -7.48
N GLY A 175 17.51 -9.34 -8.28
CA GLY A 175 18.50 -8.49 -8.94
C GLY A 175 19.35 -7.73 -7.91
N PRO A 176 20.70 -7.71 -8.06
CA PRO A 176 21.56 -6.93 -7.18
C PRO A 176 21.22 -5.44 -7.27
N ALA A 177 21.57 -4.68 -6.24
CA ALA A 177 21.41 -3.24 -6.18
C ALA A 177 21.82 -2.56 -7.50
N LEU A 178 20.86 -1.98 -8.21
CA LEU A 178 21.10 -1.38 -9.51
C LEU A 178 21.77 -0.02 -9.35
N LYS A 179 23.05 0.02 -9.68
CA LYS A 179 23.90 1.21 -9.63
C LYS A 179 23.97 1.86 -11.02
N VAL A 180 23.70 3.16 -11.10
CA VAL A 180 23.93 3.98 -12.31
C VAL A 180 24.85 5.14 -11.96
N VAL A 181 25.88 5.30 -12.78
CA VAL A 181 26.75 6.48 -12.80
C VAL A 181 26.35 7.30 -14.03
N ALA A 182 25.99 8.55 -13.83
CA ALA A 182 25.61 9.48 -14.88
C ALA A 182 25.87 10.91 -14.39
N ASP A 183 25.73 11.88 -15.28
CA ASP A 183 25.82 13.31 -14.94
C ASP A 183 24.49 13.78 -14.33
N PHE A 184 24.24 13.44 -13.06
CA PHE A 184 23.06 13.91 -12.34
C PHE A 184 23.23 15.28 -11.70
N ASN A 185 24.45 15.77 -11.55
CA ASN A 185 24.74 17.12 -11.05
C ASN A 185 24.87 18.19 -12.16
N GLY A 186 24.87 17.79 -13.42
CA GLY A 186 24.87 18.67 -14.59
C GLY A 186 26.23 19.30 -14.90
N ASN A 187 27.34 18.69 -14.46
CA ASN A 187 28.69 19.21 -14.65
C ASN A 187 29.37 18.71 -15.96
N GLY A 188 28.68 17.90 -16.75
CA GLY A 188 29.16 17.32 -18.00
C GLY A 188 29.97 16.03 -17.85
N ASN A 189 30.21 15.54 -16.63
CA ASN A 189 30.96 14.31 -16.37
C ASN A 189 30.03 13.12 -16.15
N THR A 190 29.80 12.35 -17.22
CA THR A 190 28.94 11.15 -17.19
C THR A 190 29.58 9.93 -16.53
N THR A 191 30.83 10.04 -16.06
CA THR A 191 31.61 8.93 -15.47
C THR A 191 32.02 9.19 -14.02
N ASP A 192 31.54 10.28 -13.40
CA ASP A 192 31.86 10.63 -12.03
C ASP A 192 31.28 9.60 -11.04
N VAL A 193 32.15 8.80 -10.42
CA VAL A 193 31.73 7.80 -9.43
C VAL A 193 31.06 8.42 -8.20
N ASN A 194 31.31 9.71 -7.92
CA ASN A 194 30.62 10.44 -6.85
C ASN A 194 29.19 10.82 -7.26
N ASP A 195 28.87 10.74 -8.55
CA ASP A 195 27.55 10.94 -9.10
C ASP A 195 26.84 9.60 -9.37
N THR A 196 26.80 8.78 -8.31
CA THR A 196 26.17 7.46 -8.32
C THR A 196 24.76 7.55 -7.73
N ARG A 197 23.78 6.96 -8.43
CA ARG A 197 22.43 6.69 -7.87
C ARG A 197 22.13 5.20 -7.82
N TYR A 198 21.39 4.79 -6.80
CA TYR A 198 20.88 3.43 -6.61
C TYR A 198 19.38 3.37 -6.90
N PHE A 199 18.95 2.33 -7.61
CA PHE A 199 17.58 2.14 -8.08
C PHE A 199 17.00 0.85 -7.49
N TYR A 200 16.56 0.93 -6.24
CA TYR A 200 15.87 -0.18 -5.59
C TYR A 200 14.37 -0.21 -5.94
N SER A 201 13.70 -1.31 -5.57
CA SER A 201 12.26 -1.40 -5.52
C SER A 201 11.68 -0.26 -4.70
N ALA A 202 10.49 0.20 -5.08
CA ALA A 202 9.91 1.41 -4.52
C ALA A 202 8.40 1.30 -4.35
N TYR A 203 7.87 2.18 -3.48
CA TYR A 203 6.47 2.58 -3.50
C TYR A 203 6.37 3.98 -4.09
N VAL A 204 5.38 4.21 -4.93
CA VAL A 204 5.06 5.51 -5.52
C VAL A 204 3.67 5.91 -5.07
N VAL A 205 3.51 7.15 -4.60
CA VAL A 205 2.22 7.73 -4.22
C VAL A 205 1.85 8.78 -5.26
N LEU A 206 0.70 8.61 -5.88
CA LEU A 206 0.13 9.53 -6.87
C LEU A 206 -1.14 10.17 -6.31
N ASP A 207 -1.35 11.45 -6.60
CA ASP A 207 -2.66 12.08 -6.53
C ASP A 207 -3.45 11.71 -7.79
N VAL A 208 -4.59 11.06 -7.58
CA VAL A 208 -5.52 10.64 -8.64
C VAL A 208 -6.94 11.17 -8.37
N THR A 209 -7.04 12.26 -7.62
CA THR A 209 -8.31 12.88 -7.21
C THR A 209 -9.12 13.30 -8.43
N ASP A 210 -8.49 14.06 -9.32
CA ASP A 210 -9.05 14.48 -10.60
C ASP A 210 -8.69 13.47 -11.70
N PRO A 211 -9.67 12.73 -12.26
CA PRO A 211 -9.40 11.76 -13.30
C PRO A 211 -9.09 12.37 -14.67
N ASP A 212 -9.32 13.67 -14.85
CA ASP A 212 -9.11 14.41 -16.10
C ASP A 212 -7.76 15.12 -16.16
N ALA A 213 -7.10 15.27 -15.02
CA ALA A 213 -5.79 15.88 -14.93
C ALA A 213 -4.65 14.84 -15.02
N THR A 214 -3.46 15.31 -15.42
CA THR A 214 -2.23 14.52 -15.29
C THR A 214 -1.99 14.23 -13.80
N PRO A 215 -1.78 12.98 -13.39
CA PRO A 215 -1.56 12.63 -11.99
C PRO A 215 -0.26 13.27 -11.47
N THR A 216 -0.28 13.70 -10.22
CA THR A 216 0.91 14.29 -9.57
C THR A 216 1.57 13.25 -8.68
N VAL A 217 2.90 13.09 -8.80
CA VAL A 217 3.67 12.23 -7.89
C VAL A 217 3.83 12.96 -6.56
N LEU A 218 3.23 12.44 -5.49
CA LEU A 218 3.29 13.00 -4.14
C LEU A 218 4.54 12.54 -3.39
N ALA A 219 4.90 11.27 -3.52
CA ALA A 219 6.06 10.70 -2.84
C ALA A 219 6.58 9.47 -3.58
N VAL A 220 7.88 9.21 -3.42
CA VAL A 220 8.51 7.95 -3.79
C VAL A 220 9.36 7.49 -2.61
N TYR A 221 9.16 6.27 -2.17
CA TYR A 221 9.99 5.65 -1.13
C TYR A 221 10.73 4.44 -1.66
N SER A 222 12.04 4.45 -1.45
CA SER A 222 12.95 3.38 -1.82
C SER A 222 14.13 3.39 -0.84
N SER A 223 14.62 2.21 -0.46
CA SER A 223 15.71 2.08 0.52
C SER A 223 16.49 0.80 0.30
N SER A 224 17.76 0.76 0.72
CA SER A 224 18.57 -0.46 0.77
C SER A 224 18.01 -1.49 1.74
N ASP A 225 17.28 -1.03 2.76
CA ASP A 225 16.70 -1.87 3.82
C ASP A 225 15.33 -2.45 3.42
N LEU A 226 14.79 -1.99 2.28
CA LEU A 226 13.57 -2.50 1.68
C LEU A 226 13.93 -3.64 0.73
N GLY A 227 13.17 -4.73 0.80
CA GLY A 227 13.16 -5.79 -0.21
C GLY A 227 12.39 -5.36 -1.47
N LEU A 228 11.92 -6.34 -2.23
CA LEU A 228 10.98 -6.15 -3.32
C LEU A 228 9.61 -5.77 -2.73
N THR A 229 8.94 -4.76 -3.29
CA THR A 229 7.72 -4.14 -2.72
C THR A 229 6.47 -4.98 -2.93
N THR A 230 6.51 -6.17 -2.33
CA THR A 230 5.51 -7.26 -2.37
C THR A 230 4.40 -7.12 -1.35
N SER A 231 4.62 -6.35 -0.27
CA SER A 231 3.62 -6.09 0.76
C SER A 231 2.60 -5.06 0.27
N TYR A 232 1.33 -5.42 0.26
CA TYR A 232 0.24 -4.49 -0.04
C TYR A 232 0.00 -3.57 1.16
N PRO A 233 0.17 -2.23 1.01
CA PRO A 233 0.18 -1.32 2.14
C PRO A 233 -1.22 -1.11 2.72
N THR A 234 -1.26 -0.81 4.02
CA THR A 234 -2.43 -0.23 4.69
C THR A 234 -2.17 1.25 4.98
N VAL A 235 -3.24 2.00 5.25
CA VAL A 235 -3.16 3.41 5.63
C VAL A 235 -3.68 3.57 7.05
N ALA A 236 -3.00 4.39 7.83
CA ALA A 236 -3.36 4.66 9.21
C ALA A 236 -3.43 6.17 9.45
N ARG A 237 -4.40 6.59 10.26
CA ARG A 237 -4.61 7.99 10.63
C ARG A 237 -4.33 8.16 12.11
N MET A 238 -3.60 9.21 12.45
CA MET A 238 -3.44 9.68 13.81
C MET A 238 -4.02 11.09 13.92
N ASN A 239 -4.48 11.43 15.12
CA ASN A 239 -4.81 12.79 15.47
C ASN A 239 -4.45 13.05 16.92
N LEU A 240 -4.23 14.32 17.28
CA LEU A 240 -4.02 14.69 18.66
C LEU A 240 -5.23 14.25 19.47
N SER A 241 -4.98 13.63 20.61
CA SER A 241 -6.05 13.02 21.41
C SER A 241 -6.97 14.02 22.13
N THR A 242 -6.58 15.30 22.16
CA THR A 242 -7.41 16.40 22.63
C THR A 242 -8.21 17.05 21.50
N ASP A 243 -7.88 16.75 20.24
CA ASP A 243 -8.62 17.27 19.09
C ASP A 243 -9.93 16.49 18.91
N GLY A 244 -10.94 17.14 18.35
CA GLY A 244 -12.16 16.45 17.94
C GLY A 244 -11.87 15.36 16.91
N THR A 245 -12.66 14.29 16.92
CA THR A 245 -12.60 13.13 16.00
C THR A 245 -12.35 13.55 14.55
N THR A 246 -13.16 14.48 14.04
CA THR A 246 -13.15 14.99 12.67
C THR A 246 -12.39 16.31 12.51
N THR A 247 -11.58 16.70 13.51
CA THR A 247 -10.66 17.83 13.37
C THR A 247 -9.38 17.36 12.68
N HIS A 248 -8.89 18.13 11.70
CA HIS A 248 -7.72 17.74 10.91
C HIS A 248 -6.44 18.52 11.21
N THR A 249 -6.51 19.54 12.08
CA THR A 249 -5.40 20.46 12.40
C THR A 249 -4.09 19.75 12.71
N ASN A 250 -4.14 18.70 13.54
CA ASN A 250 -2.96 17.92 13.94
C ASN A 250 -2.98 16.49 13.36
N SER A 251 -3.88 16.23 12.40
CA SER A 251 -4.02 14.90 11.84
C SER A 251 -2.82 14.55 10.97
N LYS A 252 -2.39 13.29 11.07
CA LYS A 252 -1.28 12.73 10.29
C LYS A 252 -1.70 11.41 9.69
N TRP A 253 -1.33 11.20 8.43
CA TRP A 253 -1.62 9.98 7.70
C TRP A 253 -0.31 9.26 7.42
N PHE A 254 -0.34 7.93 7.50
CA PHE A 254 0.82 7.10 7.26
C PHE A 254 0.43 5.94 6.35
N MET A 255 1.29 5.57 5.41
CA MET A 255 1.24 4.23 4.83
C MET A 255 2.09 3.29 5.67
N VAL A 256 1.57 2.12 5.99
CA VAL A 256 2.25 1.06 6.74
C VAL A 256 2.41 -0.15 5.84
N PHE A 257 3.63 -0.67 5.75
CA PHE A 257 3.98 -1.74 4.83
C PHE A 257 5.16 -2.60 5.34
N GLY A 258 5.24 -3.81 4.80
CA GLY A 258 6.29 -4.77 5.09
C GLY A 258 7.55 -4.60 4.27
N SER A 259 8.68 -5.12 4.78
CA SER A 259 9.97 -5.17 4.08
C SER A 259 9.94 -5.95 2.75
N GLY A 260 8.98 -6.85 2.58
CA GLY A 260 8.86 -7.68 1.37
C GLY A 260 9.99 -8.69 1.19
N VAL A 261 9.84 -9.54 0.16
CA VAL A 261 10.80 -10.60 -0.18
C VAL A 261 12.09 -10.05 -0.77
N THR A 262 13.15 -10.85 -0.82
CA THR A 262 14.42 -10.47 -1.46
C THR A 262 14.78 -11.36 -2.66
N GLY A 263 14.05 -12.45 -2.90
CA GLY A 263 14.18 -13.30 -4.09
C GLY A 263 13.03 -13.12 -5.06
N TYR A 264 13.27 -13.31 -6.36
CA TYR A 264 12.19 -13.33 -7.37
C TYR A 264 11.30 -14.57 -7.28
N ASP A 265 11.75 -15.58 -6.52
CA ASP A 265 10.96 -16.75 -6.09
C ASP A 265 10.41 -16.59 -4.66
N GLY A 266 10.37 -15.37 -4.14
CA GLY A 266 9.90 -15.08 -2.78
C GLY A 266 10.84 -15.52 -1.67
N GLY A 267 12.13 -15.76 -1.95
CA GLY A 267 13.16 -16.00 -0.92
C GLY A 267 13.38 -14.78 -0.01
N ALA A 268 13.97 -15.00 1.17
CA ALA A 268 14.26 -13.96 2.15
C ALA A 268 15.70 -14.07 2.65
N ALA A 269 16.45 -12.96 2.59
CA ALA A 269 17.85 -12.89 3.00
C ALA A 269 18.13 -11.85 4.09
N ALA A 270 17.15 -11.02 4.43
CA ALA A 270 17.26 -9.97 5.45
C ALA A 270 16.25 -10.17 6.57
N ALA A 271 16.52 -9.60 7.74
CA ALA A 271 15.55 -9.55 8.82
C ALA A 271 14.34 -8.70 8.41
N ALA A 272 13.14 -9.17 8.73
CA ALA A 272 11.92 -8.46 8.39
C ALA A 272 11.80 -7.13 9.15
N GLN A 273 11.18 -6.15 8.50
CA GLN A 273 10.85 -4.86 9.09
C GLN A 273 9.41 -4.47 8.70
N LEU A 274 8.76 -3.72 9.59
CA LEU A 274 7.62 -2.88 9.22
C LEU A 274 8.10 -1.44 9.05
N PHE A 275 7.51 -0.76 8.08
CA PHE A 275 7.77 0.63 7.77
C PHE A 275 6.49 1.42 7.95
N ALA A 276 6.61 2.61 8.54
CA ALA A 276 5.55 3.61 8.57
C ALA A 276 6.08 4.87 7.91
N MET A 277 5.56 5.21 6.73
CA MET A 277 5.92 6.41 5.99
C MET A 277 4.82 7.45 6.14
N GLU A 278 5.18 8.66 6.57
CA GLU A 278 4.26 9.79 6.62
C GLU A 278 3.82 10.19 5.20
N LEU A 279 2.50 10.37 5.02
CA LEU A 279 1.87 10.86 3.81
C LEU A 279 1.61 12.37 3.96
N GLY A 280 1.63 13.10 2.84
CA GLY A 280 1.40 14.55 2.85
C GLY A 280 2.65 15.39 3.14
N THR A 281 3.84 14.78 3.14
CA THR A 281 5.09 15.53 3.15
C THR A 281 5.19 16.39 1.87
N PRO A 282 5.57 17.68 1.97
CA PRO A 282 5.68 18.55 0.79
C PRO A 282 6.62 18.00 -0.28
N LEU A 283 6.25 18.21 -1.55
CA LEU A 283 7.08 17.83 -2.70
C LEU A 283 8.50 18.39 -2.59
N GLY A 284 9.49 17.55 -2.91
CA GLY A 284 10.91 17.89 -2.78
C GLY A 284 11.50 17.66 -1.39
N THR A 285 10.69 17.31 -0.39
CA THR A 285 11.15 16.88 0.93
C THR A 285 11.09 15.36 1.04
N ALA A 286 12.13 14.74 1.59
CA ALA A 286 12.11 13.30 1.83
C ALA A 286 11.04 12.97 2.89
N PRO A 287 10.16 11.97 2.64
CA PRO A 287 9.14 11.60 3.61
C PRO A 287 9.77 11.03 4.88
N THR A 288 9.17 11.33 6.03
CA THR A 288 9.56 10.72 7.30
C THR A 288 9.20 9.24 7.26
N VAL A 289 10.17 8.35 7.49
CA VAL A 289 9.93 6.90 7.55
C VAL A 289 10.50 6.30 8.83
N THR A 290 9.62 5.67 9.60
CA THR A 290 9.99 4.89 10.78
C THR A 290 10.16 3.43 10.41
N LYS A 291 11.31 2.87 10.78
CA LYS A 291 11.62 1.44 10.61
C LYS A 291 11.43 0.72 11.93
N MET A 292 10.66 -0.36 11.92
CA MET A 292 10.31 -1.15 13.09
C MET A 292 10.80 -2.59 12.85
N PRO A 293 11.95 -2.98 13.43
CA PRO A 293 12.52 -4.29 13.19
C PRO A 293 11.66 -5.41 13.77
N VAL A 294 11.62 -6.56 13.10
CA VAL A 294 10.82 -7.73 13.50
C VAL A 294 11.73 -8.95 13.62
N GLY A 295 12.36 -9.10 14.79
CA GLY A 295 13.30 -10.20 15.08
C GLY A 295 14.52 -10.23 14.15
N SER A 296 15.28 -11.33 14.19
CA SER A 296 16.57 -11.46 13.49
C SER A 296 16.58 -12.48 12.34
N TYR A 297 15.55 -13.32 12.21
CA TYR A 297 15.49 -14.32 11.13
C TYR A 297 15.34 -13.67 9.76
N SER A 298 15.99 -14.25 8.74
CA SER A 298 15.74 -13.93 7.34
C SER A 298 14.27 -14.21 7.02
N SER A 299 13.52 -13.16 6.69
CA SER A 299 12.06 -13.20 6.64
C SER A 299 11.50 -11.96 5.95
N PHE A 300 10.21 -11.97 5.68
CA PHE A 300 9.47 -10.82 5.17
C PHE A 300 8.11 -10.71 5.83
N MET A 301 7.55 -9.51 5.80
CA MET A 301 6.20 -9.23 6.31
C MET A 301 5.16 -9.35 5.19
N ALA A 302 3.98 -9.82 5.55
CA ALA A 302 2.80 -9.93 4.71
C ALA A 302 2.13 -8.57 4.47
N ASP A 303 0.89 -8.60 4.00
CA ASP A 303 0.05 -7.43 3.79
C ASP A 303 -0.60 -6.99 5.11
N PRO A 304 -0.24 -5.82 5.69
CA PRO A 304 -0.86 -5.33 6.91
C PRO A 304 -2.32 -4.90 6.71
N ILE A 305 -3.09 -4.86 7.79
CA ILE A 305 -4.38 -4.16 7.88
C ILE A 305 -4.37 -3.21 9.07
N THR A 306 -5.13 -2.11 8.98
CA THR A 306 -5.34 -1.17 10.08
C THR A 306 -6.70 -1.41 10.73
N LEU A 307 -6.78 -1.23 12.05
CA LEU A 307 -8.01 -1.23 12.83
C LEU A 307 -8.13 0.11 13.58
N ASP A 308 -9.30 0.73 13.46
CA ASP A 308 -9.85 1.74 14.37
C ASP A 308 -11.00 1.02 15.09
N ARG A 309 -10.81 0.74 16.37
CA ARG A 309 -11.67 -0.15 17.16
C ARG A 309 -12.86 0.61 17.73
N ASP A 310 -12.64 1.81 18.26
CA ASP A 310 -13.65 2.61 18.95
C ASP A 310 -14.34 3.63 18.04
N LEU A 311 -13.97 3.65 16.76
CA LEU A 311 -14.49 4.53 15.73
C LEU A 311 -14.26 6.01 16.05
N ASP A 312 -13.13 6.35 16.67
CA ASP A 312 -12.75 7.72 17.01
C ASP A 312 -11.93 8.43 15.90
N PHE A 313 -11.82 7.77 14.74
CA PHE A 313 -11.07 8.20 13.56
C PHE A 313 -9.55 8.24 13.78
N ARG A 314 -9.06 7.55 14.80
CA ARG A 314 -7.65 7.27 15.04
C ARG A 314 -7.44 5.77 14.91
N SER A 315 -6.38 5.40 14.24
CA SER A 315 -6.02 4.00 14.11
C SER A 315 -5.39 3.51 15.41
N ASP A 316 -5.89 2.39 15.93
CA ASP A 316 -5.45 1.80 17.20
C ASP A 316 -4.35 0.76 17.01
N ALA A 317 -4.46 -0.02 15.94
CA ALA A 317 -3.53 -1.10 15.68
C ALA A 317 -3.39 -1.44 14.20
N VAL A 318 -2.24 -2.03 13.89
CA VAL A 318 -1.99 -2.71 12.62
C VAL A 318 -1.70 -4.19 12.88
N PHE A 319 -2.35 -5.08 12.15
CA PHE A 319 -2.11 -6.52 12.22
C PHE A 319 -1.43 -7.01 10.95
N VAL A 320 -0.41 -7.85 11.10
CA VAL A 320 0.42 -8.28 9.97
C VAL A 320 1.13 -9.60 10.22
N GLY A 321 1.11 -10.46 9.21
CA GLY A 321 1.81 -11.75 9.22
C GLY A 321 3.28 -11.61 8.86
N ARG A 322 4.06 -12.63 9.22
CA ARG A 322 5.45 -12.79 8.84
C ARG A 322 5.67 -14.17 8.25
N THR A 323 6.54 -14.26 7.26
CA THR A 323 7.04 -15.51 6.69
C THR A 323 8.54 -15.61 6.90
N ILE A 324 9.01 -16.72 7.47
CA ILE A 324 10.39 -16.94 7.91
C ILE A 324 11.04 -18.03 7.07
N ASP A 325 12.26 -17.74 6.60
CA ASP A 325 13.07 -18.65 5.81
C ASP A 325 13.37 -19.96 6.56
N PRO A 326 13.22 -21.14 5.91
CA PRO A 326 13.43 -22.44 6.53
C PRO A 326 14.82 -22.62 7.14
N THR A 327 15.84 -22.10 6.46
CA THR A 327 17.26 -22.23 6.85
C THR A 327 17.54 -21.31 8.03
N SER A 328 17.06 -20.07 7.95
CA SER A 328 17.25 -19.09 9.04
C SER A 328 16.57 -19.54 10.33
N ARG A 329 15.38 -20.15 10.24
CA ARG A 329 14.67 -20.67 11.41
C ARG A 329 15.24 -22.00 11.92
N GLY A 330 15.90 -22.78 11.06
CA GLY A 330 16.43 -24.11 11.39
C GLY A 330 15.36 -25.21 11.44
N ILE A 331 14.23 -25.03 10.73
CA ILE A 331 13.06 -25.93 10.80
C ILE A 331 12.86 -26.72 9.49
N GLY A 332 13.59 -26.41 8.42
CA GLY A 332 13.58 -27.19 7.17
C GLY A 332 12.35 -26.98 6.27
N TYR A 333 11.32 -26.29 6.76
CA TYR A 333 10.19 -25.80 5.98
C TYR A 333 9.85 -24.35 6.35
N TRP A 334 9.06 -23.68 5.50
CA TRP A 334 8.66 -22.28 5.73
C TRP A 334 7.76 -22.19 6.96
N THR A 335 8.05 -21.23 7.83
CA THR A 335 7.24 -20.97 9.03
C THR A 335 6.82 -19.52 9.06
N GLY A 336 5.96 -19.16 9.99
CA GLY A 336 5.47 -17.80 10.13
C GLY A 336 5.22 -17.40 11.57
N LYS A 337 4.87 -16.15 11.74
CA LYS A 337 4.46 -15.54 13.01
C LYS A 337 3.40 -14.49 12.73
N MET A 338 2.55 -14.23 13.71
CA MET A 338 1.54 -13.18 13.64
C MET A 338 1.87 -12.03 14.58
N TYR A 339 1.73 -10.78 14.13
CA TYR A 339 2.12 -9.59 14.87
C TYR A 339 1.01 -8.55 14.94
N GLN A 340 1.03 -7.79 16.04
CA GLN A 340 0.24 -6.59 16.27
C GLN A 340 1.18 -5.40 16.51
N LEU A 341 0.93 -4.31 15.82
CA LEU A 341 1.55 -3.01 16.06
C LEU A 341 0.50 -2.08 16.66
N THR A 342 0.53 -1.88 17.97
CA THR A 342 -0.30 -0.87 18.63
C THR A 342 0.19 0.52 18.21
N MET A 343 -0.71 1.48 18.03
CA MET A 343 -0.34 2.84 17.59
C MET A 343 -0.21 3.79 18.78
N GLY A 344 -0.89 3.49 19.89
CA GLY A 344 -0.88 4.31 21.09
C GLY A 344 -1.53 5.68 20.87
N ARG A 345 -1.49 6.51 21.91
CA ARG A 345 -2.18 7.81 21.92
C ARG A 345 -1.21 8.95 21.60
N CYS A 346 -1.55 9.78 20.63
CA CYS A 346 -0.87 11.05 20.41
C CYS A 346 -1.29 12.06 21.49
N SER A 347 -0.39 12.35 22.43
CA SER A 347 -0.63 13.29 23.54
C SER A 347 -0.12 14.71 23.27
N ALA A 348 0.76 14.88 22.28
CA ALA A 348 1.31 16.18 21.88
C ALA A 348 1.49 16.23 20.36
N ALA A 349 1.21 17.40 19.77
CA ALA A 349 1.46 17.66 18.36
C ALA A 349 2.93 18.09 18.12
N PRO A 350 3.52 17.77 16.95
CA PRO A 350 2.95 16.97 15.87
C PRO A 350 2.87 15.48 16.25
N CYS A 351 1.80 14.81 15.83
CA CYS A 351 1.69 13.36 16.02
C CYS A 351 2.78 12.62 15.22
N SER A 352 3.31 11.55 15.81
CA SER A 352 4.40 10.75 15.24
C SER A 352 4.25 9.30 15.65
N THR A 353 5.07 8.43 15.06
CA THR A 353 5.10 6.99 15.37
C THR A 353 5.84 6.66 16.67
N SER A 354 6.18 7.66 17.49
CA SER A 354 7.01 7.49 18.70
C SER A 354 6.36 6.62 19.77
N THR A 355 5.03 6.49 19.74
CA THR A 355 4.23 5.65 20.65
C THR A 355 3.89 4.27 20.09
N TRP A 356 4.26 3.97 18.84
CA TRP A 356 3.81 2.76 18.16
C TRP A 356 4.59 1.54 18.66
N GLY A 357 3.92 0.43 18.92
CA GLY A 357 4.50 -0.84 19.36
C GLY A 357 5.13 -0.76 20.74
N VAL A 358 5.99 -1.74 21.05
CA VAL A 358 6.73 -1.84 22.32
C VAL A 358 8.17 -1.38 22.16
N ALA A 359 8.79 -0.89 23.24
CA ALA A 359 10.15 -0.40 23.22
C ALA A 359 11.10 -1.60 23.16
N SER A 360 12.08 -1.55 22.26
CA SER A 360 13.13 -2.58 22.16
C SER A 360 14.46 -1.88 21.83
N GLY A 361 15.28 -1.69 22.86
CA GLY A 361 16.48 -0.86 22.76
C GLY A 361 16.15 0.57 22.30
N GLY A 362 16.84 1.06 21.28
CA GLY A 362 16.58 2.38 20.67
C GLY A 362 15.45 2.39 19.63
N SER A 363 14.77 1.26 19.42
CA SER A 363 13.71 1.11 18.42
C SER A 363 12.36 0.83 19.06
N ARG A 364 11.31 0.94 18.25
CA ARG A 364 10.01 0.38 18.59
C ARG A 364 9.65 -0.74 17.63
N VAL A 365 8.99 -1.76 18.15
CA VAL A 365 8.74 -3.02 17.43
C VAL A 365 7.30 -3.48 17.61
N PRO A 366 6.71 -4.17 16.62
CA PRO A 366 5.43 -4.82 16.80
C PRO A 366 5.53 -5.96 17.83
N THR A 367 4.44 -6.21 18.53
CA THR A 367 4.28 -7.30 19.50
C THR A 367 3.96 -8.60 18.76
N GLU A 368 4.64 -9.68 19.13
CA GLU A 368 4.34 -11.03 18.64
C GLU A 368 3.06 -11.56 19.28
N MET A 369 2.09 -11.97 18.46
CA MET A 369 0.84 -12.57 18.91
C MET A 369 0.89 -14.10 18.91
N LEU A 370 1.50 -14.69 17.89
CA LEU A 370 1.58 -16.15 17.74
C LEU A 370 2.81 -16.58 16.95
N ASP A 371 3.47 -17.64 17.43
CA ASP A 371 4.59 -18.35 16.78
C ASP A 371 4.35 -19.85 16.75
N THR A 372 3.94 -20.40 17.88
CA THR A 372 3.64 -21.83 18.03
C THR A 372 2.34 -22.03 18.78
N PHE A 373 1.70 -23.17 18.56
CA PHE A 373 0.50 -23.60 19.26
C PHE A 373 0.51 -25.11 19.45
N ASN A 374 -0.28 -25.61 20.40
CA ASN A 374 -0.35 -27.05 20.67
C ASN A 374 -1.49 -27.69 19.88
N MET A 375 -1.19 -28.79 19.20
CA MET A 375 -2.16 -29.72 18.63
C MET A 375 -2.04 -31.08 19.32
N THR A 376 -2.93 -32.03 18.99
CA THR A 376 -2.89 -33.40 19.53
C THR A 376 -1.52 -34.08 19.34
N ALA A 377 -0.81 -33.74 18.27
CA ALA A 377 0.53 -34.27 17.96
C ALA A 377 1.70 -33.53 18.65
N GLY A 378 1.42 -32.49 19.45
CA GLY A 378 2.41 -31.71 20.19
C GLY A 378 2.55 -30.26 19.70
N LEU A 379 3.70 -29.66 20.03
CA LEU A 379 4.03 -28.28 19.64
C LEU A 379 4.09 -28.16 18.11
N THR A 380 3.34 -27.22 17.58
CA THR A 380 3.20 -26.96 16.15
C THR A 380 3.69 -25.54 15.86
N TYR A 381 4.55 -25.39 14.85
CA TYR A 381 4.94 -24.08 14.34
C TYR A 381 3.86 -23.53 13.43
N LEU A 382 3.62 -22.23 13.53
CA LEU A 382 2.75 -21.54 12.58
C LEU A 382 3.37 -21.62 11.18
N GLY A 383 2.56 -21.94 10.18
CA GLY A 383 2.95 -21.89 8.77
C GLY A 383 3.24 -20.45 8.30
N PRO A 384 3.82 -20.27 7.10
CA PRO A 384 4.10 -18.94 6.57
C PRO A 384 2.80 -18.13 6.45
N VAL A 385 2.83 -16.83 6.73
CA VAL A 385 1.66 -15.95 6.54
C VAL A 385 2.01 -14.95 5.46
N THR A 386 1.30 -15.00 4.32
CA THR A 386 1.54 -14.08 3.18
C THR A 386 0.33 -13.20 2.85
N SER A 387 -0.89 -13.56 3.25
CA SER A 387 -2.09 -12.76 3.02
C SER A 387 -2.38 -11.82 4.19
N SER A 388 -3.17 -10.77 3.93
CA SER A 388 -3.75 -9.95 5.00
C SER A 388 -4.60 -10.79 5.95
N PRO A 389 -4.56 -10.51 7.26
CA PRO A 389 -5.57 -11.00 8.19
C PRO A 389 -6.91 -10.27 7.95
N THR A 390 -7.96 -10.69 8.65
CA THR A 390 -9.21 -9.95 8.80
C THR A 390 -9.55 -9.82 10.27
N VAL A 391 -10.25 -8.75 10.63
CA VAL A 391 -10.57 -8.43 12.03
C VAL A 391 -12.05 -8.18 12.22
N THR A 392 -12.56 -8.54 13.40
CA THR A 392 -13.92 -8.28 13.81
C THR A 392 -14.01 -8.15 15.33
N LEU A 393 -15.16 -7.71 15.83
CA LEU A 393 -15.46 -7.66 17.25
C LEU A 393 -16.49 -8.75 17.57
N ASP A 394 -16.33 -9.43 18.70
CA ASP A 394 -17.39 -10.29 19.22
C ASP A 394 -18.44 -9.51 20.01
N ASP A 395 -19.50 -10.20 20.46
CA ASP A 395 -20.61 -9.60 21.24
C ASP A 395 -20.16 -8.98 22.57
N THR A 396 -18.93 -9.31 23.03
CA THR A 396 -18.32 -8.72 24.22
C THR A 396 -17.41 -7.52 23.92
N GLY A 397 -17.29 -7.14 22.65
CA GLY A 397 -16.45 -6.02 22.19
C GLY A 397 -14.97 -6.37 22.10
N GLU A 398 -14.61 -7.65 22.14
CA GLU A 398 -13.23 -8.10 22.07
C GLU A 398 -12.80 -8.33 20.62
N VAL A 399 -11.56 -7.96 20.31
CA VAL A 399 -11.03 -8.04 18.94
C VAL A 399 -10.64 -9.49 18.60
N TRP A 400 -11.15 -9.98 17.48
CA TRP A 400 -10.74 -11.23 16.86
C TRP A 400 -9.95 -10.97 15.59
N VAL A 401 -8.80 -11.64 15.45
CA VAL A 401 -7.94 -11.61 14.28
C VAL A 401 -7.95 -12.97 13.60
N PHE A 402 -8.51 -13.05 12.40
CA PHE A 402 -8.56 -14.27 11.59
C PHE A 402 -7.54 -14.22 10.46
N PHE A 403 -6.81 -15.30 10.25
CA PHE A 403 -5.81 -15.39 9.18
C PHE A 403 -5.51 -16.84 8.81
N GLY A 404 -5.08 -17.02 7.55
CA GLY A 404 -4.61 -18.29 7.03
C GLY A 404 -3.09 -18.33 6.93
N THR A 405 -2.52 -19.53 7.05
CA THR A 405 -1.13 -19.80 6.68
C THR A 405 -1.07 -20.37 5.26
N GLY A 406 0.01 -20.09 4.56
CA GLY A 406 0.27 -20.52 3.20
C GLY A 406 1.21 -19.56 2.49
N ARG A 407 1.85 -20.05 1.42
CA ARG A 407 2.72 -19.28 0.54
C ARG A 407 2.51 -19.79 -0.88
N PHE A 408 2.46 -18.88 -1.85
CA PHE A 408 2.40 -19.23 -3.28
C PHE A 408 3.14 -18.18 -4.11
N LEU A 409 4.47 -18.15 -3.98
CA LEU A 409 5.37 -17.14 -4.55
C LEU A 409 6.38 -17.75 -5.53
N SER A 410 6.52 -19.08 -5.55
CA SER A 410 7.49 -19.82 -6.34
C SER A 410 6.90 -21.08 -6.94
N THR A 411 7.63 -21.68 -7.90
CA THR A 411 7.29 -23.00 -8.43
C THR A 411 7.40 -24.10 -7.38
N ALA A 412 8.32 -23.98 -6.42
CA ALA A 412 8.48 -24.95 -5.33
C ALA A 412 7.23 -25.03 -4.42
N ASP A 413 6.51 -23.92 -4.26
CA ASP A 413 5.28 -23.88 -3.46
C ASP A 413 4.14 -24.73 -4.07
N LYS A 414 4.19 -25.03 -5.38
CA LYS A 414 3.19 -25.90 -6.03
C LYS A 414 3.22 -27.34 -5.55
N SER A 415 4.36 -27.78 -5.02
CA SER A 415 4.61 -29.14 -4.53
C SER A 415 4.76 -29.21 -3.02
N ASP A 416 4.57 -28.10 -2.29
CA ASP A 416 4.62 -28.12 -0.83
C ASP A 416 3.43 -28.89 -0.25
N THR A 417 3.72 -29.85 0.63
CA THR A 417 2.74 -30.69 1.31
C THR A 417 2.63 -30.38 2.80
N SER A 418 3.32 -29.35 3.28
CA SER A 418 3.28 -28.89 4.67
C SER A 418 1.85 -28.48 5.05
N THR A 419 1.37 -28.97 6.19
CA THR A 419 0.04 -28.60 6.72
C THR A 419 -0.05 -27.10 6.94
N GLN A 420 -1.13 -26.51 6.43
CA GLN A 420 -1.49 -25.10 6.64
C GLN A 420 -2.76 -24.99 7.49
N TYR A 421 -2.98 -23.81 8.05
CA TYR A 421 -3.99 -23.58 9.09
C TYR A 421 -4.81 -22.32 8.79
N LEU A 422 -6.09 -22.35 9.18
CA LEU A 422 -6.91 -21.15 9.33
C LEU A 422 -7.14 -20.94 10.83
N LEU A 423 -6.75 -19.78 11.35
CA LEU A 423 -6.79 -19.49 12.78
C LEU A 423 -7.62 -18.23 13.07
N GLY A 424 -8.21 -18.19 14.27
CA GLY A 424 -8.76 -16.99 14.88
C GLY A 424 -8.12 -16.78 16.24
N ILE A 425 -7.50 -15.63 16.46
CA ILE A 425 -6.88 -15.25 17.73
C ILE A 425 -7.71 -14.14 18.35
N LYS A 426 -8.09 -14.33 19.61
CA LYS A 426 -8.65 -13.27 20.43
C LYS A 426 -7.52 -12.38 20.95
N ASP A 427 -7.50 -11.12 20.53
CA ASP A 427 -6.47 -10.18 20.94
C ASP A 427 -6.64 -9.81 22.41
N SER A 428 -5.57 -9.98 23.19
CA SER A 428 -5.62 -9.72 24.63
C SER A 428 -5.33 -8.27 25.01
N VAL A 429 -4.88 -7.44 24.04
CA VAL A 429 -4.36 -6.09 24.27
C VAL A 429 -5.44 -5.03 24.05
N LEU A 430 -6.16 -5.10 22.93
CA LEU A 430 -7.24 -4.17 22.56
C LEU A 430 -8.57 -4.63 23.16
N ARG A 431 -8.73 -4.40 24.47
CA ARG A 431 -9.97 -4.70 25.21
C ARG A 431 -10.89 -3.47 25.31
N PRO A 432 -12.20 -3.66 25.58
CA PRO A 432 -13.17 -2.59 25.82
C PRO A 432 -12.76 -1.53 26.83
#